data_AF-A0AA39FS45-F1
#
_entry.id   AF-A0AA39FS45-F1
#
_cell.length_a   1.000
_cell.length_b   1.000
_cell.length_c   1.000
_cell.angle_alpha   90.00
_cell.angle_beta   90.00
_cell.angle_gamma   90.00
#
_symmetry.space_group_name_H-M   'P 1'
#
loop_
_entity.id
_entity.type
_entity.pdbx_description
1 polymer ?
#
loop_
_entity_poly.entity_id
_entity_poly.type
_entity_poly.pdbx_seq_one_letter_code
_entity_poly.pdbx_strand_id
1 'polypeptide(L)'
;MGIKYVKPEHTRVECKWSRLNSDSNILPNVNLVLRWSDTRGETVETTRAMVDMICDGVAAFFGPEGSCYVEAIVAQSRNIPMISYMSTMSHKFFPHGD
;
A
#
# COMPACT_ATOMS: atom_id res chain seq x y z
N MET A 1 -0.07 20.38 -5.71
CA MET A 1 0.38 19.03 -6.10
C MET A 1 0.05 18.09 -4.96
N GLY A 2 -0.78 17.05 -5.19
CA GLY A 2 -1.19 16.11 -4.15
C GLY A 2 -0.49 14.77 -4.36
N ILE A 3 0.09 14.19 -3.31
CA ILE A 3 0.75 12.88 -3.38
C ILE A 3 -0.26 11.82 -2.93
N LYS A 4 -0.56 10.86 -3.81
CA LYS A 4 -1.52 9.80 -3.50
C LYS A 4 -0.83 8.58 -2.87
N TYR A 5 -1.37 8.07 -1.78
CA TYR A 5 -0.89 6.86 -1.08
C TYR A 5 -2.00 5.83 -0.93
N VAL A 6 -1.64 4.55 -0.88
CA VAL A 6 -2.61 3.44 -0.78
C VAL A 6 -2.78 2.94 0.64
N LYS A 7 -4.00 2.96 1.20
CA LYS A 7 -4.32 2.46 2.54
C LYS A 7 -4.92 1.03 2.50
N PRO A 8 -4.55 0.12 3.42
CA PRO A 8 -5.27 -1.12 3.71
C PRO A 8 -6.42 -0.89 4.71
N GLU A 9 -7.54 -1.58 4.53
CA GLU A 9 -8.68 -1.42 5.43
C GLU A 9 -8.31 -1.84 6.87
N HIS A 10 -8.91 -1.18 7.85
CA HIS A 10 -8.82 -1.49 9.29
C HIS A 10 -7.53 -1.06 10.04
N THR A 11 -6.82 -0.03 9.57
CA THR A 11 -5.76 0.62 10.37
C THR A 11 -6.06 2.08 10.73
N ARG A 12 -5.64 2.47 11.95
CA ARG A 12 -5.71 3.81 12.61
C ARG A 12 -5.03 4.97 11.86
N VAL A 13 -4.78 4.83 10.56
CA VAL A 13 -3.97 5.74 9.73
C VAL A 13 -4.72 7.00 9.32
N GLU A 14 -6.04 6.93 9.14
CA GLU A 14 -6.85 8.11 8.72
C GLU A 14 -6.79 9.27 9.71
N CYS A 15 -6.89 9.02 11.02
CA CYS A 15 -6.82 10.08 12.03
C CYS A 15 -5.43 10.72 12.13
N LYS A 16 -4.38 10.04 11.66
CA LYS A 16 -3.02 10.59 11.63
C LYS A 16 -2.81 11.48 10.40
N TRP A 17 -3.52 11.20 9.31
CA TRP A 17 -3.38 11.89 8.04
C TRP A 17 -3.72 13.38 8.10
N SER A 18 -4.87 13.71 8.72
CA SER A 18 -5.30 15.09 8.89
C SER A 18 -4.28 15.90 9.70
N ARG A 19 -3.68 15.28 10.72
CA ARG A 19 -2.62 15.91 11.52
C ARG A 19 -1.35 16.18 10.70
N LEU A 20 -0.92 15.22 9.87
CA LEU A 20 0.25 15.38 9.01
C LEU A 20 0.07 16.49 7.98
N ASN A 21 -1.10 16.55 7.33
CA ASN A 21 -1.40 17.59 6.35
C ASN A 21 -1.62 18.98 7.00
N SER A 22 -1.98 19.03 8.29
CA SER A 22 -2.12 20.30 9.02
C SER A 22 -0.80 20.87 9.56
N ASP A 23 0.27 20.07 9.58
CA ASP A 23 1.57 20.49 10.11
C ASP A 23 2.53 20.86 8.98
N SER A 24 2.69 22.17 8.75
CA SER A 24 3.58 22.70 7.72
C SER A 24 5.07 22.44 7.97
N ASN A 25 5.46 21.97 9.16
CA ASN A 25 6.86 21.63 9.48
C ASN A 25 7.24 20.23 8.98
N ILE A 26 6.26 19.33 8.81
CA ILE A 26 6.51 17.94 8.41
C ILE A 26 6.44 17.81 6.89
N LEU A 27 5.44 18.45 6.26
CA LEU A 27 5.22 18.39 4.82
C LEU A 27 4.87 19.78 4.24
N PRO A 28 5.85 20.69 4.16
CA PRO A 28 5.61 21.98 3.54
C PRO A 28 5.26 21.80 2.06
N ASN A 29 4.17 22.45 1.61
CA ASN A 29 3.73 22.50 0.21
C ASN A 29 3.30 21.15 -0.40
N VAL A 30 3.15 20.10 0.41
CA VAL A 30 2.69 18.79 -0.02
C VAL A 30 1.43 18.44 0.73
N ASN A 31 0.37 18.11 0.00
CA ASN A 31 -0.83 17.54 0.59
C ASN A 31 -0.88 16.06 0.27
N LEU A 32 -0.89 15.24 1.29
CA LEU A 32 -1.05 13.81 1.11
C LEU A 32 -2.54 13.51 0.85
N VAL A 33 -2.85 12.67 -0.14
CA VAL A 33 -4.20 12.19 -0.45
C VAL A 33 -4.25 10.67 -0.37
N LEU A 34 -5.22 10.09 0.35
CA LEU A 34 -5.35 8.64 0.45
C LEU A 34 -6.23 8.12 -0.68
N ARG A 35 -5.78 7.04 -1.32
CA ARG A 35 -6.57 6.18 -2.20
C ARG A 35 -6.63 4.80 -1.56
N TRP A 36 -7.77 4.14 -1.58
CA TRP A 36 -7.88 2.79 -1.02
C TRP A 36 -8.95 2.00 -1.78
N SER A 37 -8.90 0.68 -1.64
CA SER A 37 -9.92 -0.24 -2.14
C SER A 37 -9.99 -1.41 -1.18
N ASP A 38 -11.19 -1.81 -0.78
CA ASP A 38 -11.40 -3.06 -0.06
C ASP A 38 -11.18 -4.22 -1.02
N THR A 39 -10.26 -5.10 -0.64
CA THR A 39 -9.84 -6.28 -1.43
C THR A 39 -10.18 -7.57 -0.70
N ARG A 40 -10.66 -7.48 0.55
CA ARG A 40 -11.01 -8.60 1.44
C ARG A 40 -9.86 -9.59 1.63
N GLY A 41 -8.62 -9.10 1.55
CA GLY A 41 -7.40 -9.93 1.58
C GLY A 41 -7.17 -10.83 0.36
N GLU A 42 -7.96 -10.72 -0.71
CA GLU A 42 -7.83 -11.56 -1.91
C GLU A 42 -6.73 -11.04 -2.84
N THR A 43 -5.74 -11.89 -3.17
CA THR A 43 -4.55 -11.51 -3.95
C THR A 43 -4.89 -10.96 -5.34
N VAL A 44 -5.87 -11.56 -6.04
CA VAL A 44 -6.25 -11.12 -7.39
C VAL A 44 -6.93 -9.75 -7.36
N GLU A 45 -7.86 -9.55 -6.44
CA GLU A 45 -8.54 -8.26 -6.25
C GLU A 45 -7.55 -7.18 -5.81
N THR A 46 -6.63 -7.53 -4.92
CA THR A 46 -5.54 -6.66 -4.46
C THR A 46 -4.64 -6.23 -5.60
N THR A 47 -4.16 -7.19 -6.40
CA THR A 47 -3.31 -6.91 -7.56
C THR A 47 -4.03 -6.03 -8.57
N ARG A 48 -5.31 -6.29 -8.85
CA ARG A 48 -6.12 -5.46 -9.75
C ARG A 48 -6.22 -4.02 -9.23
N ALA A 49 -6.57 -3.84 -7.96
CA ALA A 49 -6.68 -2.52 -7.35
C ALA A 49 -5.33 -1.78 -7.36
N MET A 50 -4.21 -2.47 -7.13
CA MET A 50 -2.87 -1.87 -7.24
C MET A 50 -2.57 -1.40 -8.66
N VAL A 51 -2.89 -2.19 -9.68
CA VAL A 51 -2.69 -1.79 -11.08
C VAL A 51 -3.49 -0.52 -11.40
N ASP A 52 -4.74 -0.44 -10.98
CA ASP A 52 -5.57 0.76 -11.16
C ASP A 52 -4.96 1.97 -10.43
N MET A 53 -4.45 1.77 -9.21
CA MET A 53 -3.81 2.84 -8.43
C MET A 53 -2.47 3.30 -9.02
N ILE A 54 -1.71 2.40 -9.66
CA ILE A 54 -0.51 2.75 -10.43
C ILE A 54 -0.90 3.69 -11.58
N CYS A 55 -1.99 3.37 -12.29
CA CYS A 55 -2.52 4.24 -13.35
C CYS A 55 -3.00 5.59 -12.80
N ASP A 56 -3.52 5.64 -11.57
CA ASP A 56 -3.92 6.88 -10.88
C ASP A 56 -2.74 7.74 -10.38
N GLY A 57 -1.50 7.24 -10.51
CA GLY A 57 -0.27 7.95 -10.17
C GLY A 57 0.04 7.97 -8.67
N VAL A 58 -0.20 6.89 -7.94
CA VAL A 58 0.22 6.78 -6.53
C VAL A 58 1.75 6.81 -6.39
N ALA A 59 2.23 7.43 -5.32
CA ALA A 59 3.66 7.54 -5.06
C ALA A 59 4.21 6.43 -4.16
N ALA A 60 3.35 5.77 -3.38
CA ALA A 60 3.72 4.64 -2.54
C ALA A 60 2.49 3.80 -2.14
N PHE A 61 2.76 2.56 -1.78
CA PHE A 61 1.78 1.65 -1.19
C PHE A 61 2.05 1.47 0.30
N PHE A 62 1.00 1.45 1.11
CA PHE A 62 1.04 0.71 2.38
C PHE A 62 0.56 -0.72 2.07
N GLY A 63 1.25 -1.72 2.63
CA GLY A 63 1.09 -3.12 2.26
C GLY A 63 -0.38 -3.58 2.27
N PRO A 64 -0.73 -4.62 1.49
CA PRO A 64 -2.09 -5.12 1.42
C PRO A 64 -2.53 -5.81 2.73
N GLU A 65 -3.83 -6.10 2.82
CA GLU A 65 -4.46 -6.77 3.97
C GLU A 65 -3.98 -8.23 4.15
N GLY A 66 -3.50 -8.87 3.09
CA GLY A 66 -3.09 -10.27 3.06
C GLY A 66 -1.58 -10.49 2.88
N SER A 67 -1.22 -11.49 2.07
CA SER A 67 0.18 -11.73 1.70
C SER A 67 0.75 -10.49 1.01
N CYS A 68 1.98 -10.12 1.35
CA CYS A 68 2.67 -8.99 0.71
C CYS A 68 3.53 -9.42 -0.49
N TYR A 69 3.69 -10.73 -0.75
CA TYR A 69 4.72 -11.21 -1.69
C TYR A 69 4.45 -10.80 -3.14
N VAL A 70 3.23 -11.06 -3.63
CA VAL A 70 2.84 -10.75 -5.02
C VAL A 70 2.79 -9.24 -5.21
N GLU A 71 2.21 -8.53 -4.26
CA GLU A 71 2.03 -7.09 -4.25
C GLU A 71 3.36 -6.33 -4.15
N ALA A 72 4.33 -6.86 -3.38
CA ALA A 72 5.68 -6.33 -3.34
C ALA A 72 6.36 -6.42 -4.71
N ILE A 73 6.18 -7.54 -5.43
CA ILE A 73 6.71 -7.72 -6.79
C ILE A 73 6.05 -6.73 -7.75
N VAL A 74 4.73 -6.56 -7.68
CA VAL A 74 3.99 -5.60 -8.51
C VAL A 74 4.51 -4.17 -8.26
N ALA A 75 4.63 -3.76 -6.99
CA ALA A 75 5.15 -2.44 -6.62
C ALA A 75 6.60 -2.24 -7.10
N GLN A 76 7.47 -3.23 -6.88
CA GLN A 76 8.87 -3.21 -7.32
C GLN A 76 8.98 -3.13 -8.85
N SER A 77 8.15 -3.86 -9.60
CA SER A 77 8.17 -3.87 -11.07
C SER A 77 7.89 -2.50 -11.68
N ARG A 78 7.22 -1.62 -10.93
CA ARG A 78 6.89 -0.25 -11.35
C ARG A 78 7.74 0.80 -10.64
N ASN A 79 8.75 0.38 -9.87
CA ASN A 79 9.62 1.24 -9.07
C ASN A 79 8.83 2.14 -8.09
N ILE A 80 7.79 1.58 -7.45
CA ILE A 80 6.98 2.26 -6.45
C ILE A 80 7.24 1.62 -5.09
N PRO A 81 7.63 2.37 -4.05
CA PRO A 81 7.91 1.80 -2.73
C PRO A 81 6.64 1.26 -2.08
N MET A 82 6.77 0.13 -1.39
CA MET A 82 5.72 -0.44 -0.55
C MET A 82 6.21 -0.55 0.91
N ILE A 83 5.43 -0.01 1.83
CA ILE A 83 5.68 -0.05 3.27
C ILE A 83 4.72 -1.08 3.89
N SER A 84 5.21 -2.27 4.21
CA SER A 84 4.39 -3.28 4.89
C SER A 84 4.22 -2.95 6.38
N TYR A 85 3.00 -3.11 6.88
CA TYR A 85 2.66 -3.01 8.30
C TYR A 85 2.28 -4.39 8.90
N MET A 86 2.19 -5.42 8.07
CA MET A 86 1.86 -6.79 8.48
C MET A 86 3.12 -7.65 8.41
N SER A 87 3.60 -8.09 9.58
CA SER A 87 4.80 -8.91 9.74
C SER A 87 4.42 -10.33 10.15
N THR A 88 3.74 -11.07 9.27
CA THR A 88 3.59 -12.51 9.43
C THR A 88 4.14 -13.21 8.20
N MET A 89 5.41 -13.65 8.30
CA MET A 89 5.89 -14.69 7.40
C MET A 89 5.12 -15.98 7.70
N SER A 90 3.99 -16.21 7.03
CA SER A 90 3.56 -17.58 6.79
C SER A 90 4.47 -18.14 5.70
N HIS A 91 5.70 -18.54 6.07
CA HIS A 91 6.45 -19.51 5.29
C HIS A 91 5.62 -20.80 5.25
N LYS A 92 4.69 -20.92 4.30
CA LYS A 92 4.55 -22.21 3.65
C LYS A 92 5.81 -22.34 2.81
N PHE A 93 6.81 -22.98 3.42
CA PHE A 93 7.85 -23.68 2.70
C PHE A 93 7.09 -24.57 1.70
N PHE A 94 6.97 -24.11 0.45
CA PHE A 94 6.68 -25.03 -0.64
C PHE A 94 7.92 -25.92 -0.67
N PRO A 95 7.85 -27.20 -0.28
CA PRO A 95 8.93 -28.09 -0.62
C PRO A 95 9.01 -28.06 -2.15
N HIS A 96 10.12 -27.58 -2.69
CA HIS A 96 10.50 -28.00 -4.03
C HIS A 96 10.50 -29.52 -3.99
N GLY A 97 9.58 -30.11 -4.75
CA GLY A 97 9.57 -31.54 -4.99
C GLY A 97 10.83 -31.90 -5.77
N ASP A 98 11.67 -32.71 -5.14
CA ASP A 98 12.53 -33.70 -5.77
C ASP A 98 12.03 -35.09 -5.34
#